data_AF-A0A7X5BKT9-F1
#
_entry.id   AF-A0A7X5BKT9-F1
#
_cell.length_a   1.000
_cell.length_b   1.000
_cell.length_c   1.000
_cell.angle_alpha   90.00
_cell.angle_beta   90.00
_cell.angle_gamma   90.00
#
_symmetry.space_group_name_H-M   'P 1'
#
loop_
_entity.id
_entity.type
_entity.pdbx_description
1 polymer ?
#
loop_
_entity_poly.entity_id
_entity_poly.type
_entity_poly.pdbx_seq_one_letter_code
_entity_poly.pdbx_strand_id
1 'polypeptide(L)'
;FELEVPAETTRVSLVADFSDWQPQPMKKVAKSSIYKFKTRLPKNGKFQYRYLLNEQEWMNDSQADDYVVNEFGDHNCVLCTAQ
;
A
#
# COMPACT_ATOMS: atom_id res chain seq x y z
N PHE A 1 3.35 -5.40 -3.27
CA PHE A 1 2.98 -3.97 -3.21
C PHE A 1 3.63 -3.25 -4.38
N GLU A 2 2.83 -2.98 -5.40
CA GLU A 2 3.21 -2.23 -6.59
C GLU A 2 2.09 -1.22 -6.85
N LEU A 3 2.40 0.06 -6.73
CA LEU A 3 1.44 1.13 -6.95
C LEU A 3 1.96 2.08 -8.03
N GLU A 4 1.12 2.36 -9.02
CA GLU A 4 1.34 3.48 -9.94
C GLU A 4 0.76 4.75 -9.33
N VAL A 5 1.58 5.80 -9.29
CA VAL A 5 1.20 7.11 -8.74
C VAL A 5 1.37 8.19 -9.79
N PRO A 6 0.72 9.35 -9.63
CA PRO A 6 0.93 10.49 -10.51
C PRO A 6 2.40 10.96 -10.52
N ALA A 7 2.83 11.61 -11.61
CA ALA A 7 4.21 12.08 -11.74
C ALA A 7 4.61 13.16 -10.71
N GLU A 8 3.62 13.88 -10.16
CA GLU A 8 3.79 14.88 -9.09
C GLU A 8 4.11 14.26 -7.71
N THR A 9 3.89 12.95 -7.55
CA THR A 9 4.17 12.27 -6.29
C THR A 9 5.68 12.10 -6.09
N THR A 10 6.18 12.75 -5.05
CA THR A 10 7.60 12.75 -4.70
C THR A 10 7.95 11.66 -3.69
N ARG A 11 7.02 11.35 -2.77
CA ARG A 11 7.21 10.34 -1.73
C ARG A 11 5.99 9.43 -1.64
N VAL A 12 6.23 8.14 -1.47
CA VAL A 12 5.20 7.14 -1.24
C VAL A 12 5.63 6.27 -0.08
N SER A 13 4.74 6.17 0.91
CA SER A 13 4.92 5.31 2.08
C SER A 13 3.81 4.27 2.10
N LEU A 14 4.17 3.01 2.30
CA LEU A 14 3.22 1.92 2.54
C LEU A 14 2.92 1.88 4.04
N VAL A 15 1.65 2.01 4.40
CA VAL A 15 1.15 1.83 5.76
C VAL A 15 0.39 0.52 5.79
N ALA A 16 0.71 -0.35 6.74
CA ALA A 16 0.04 -1.65 6.83
C ALA A 16 -0.09 -2.13 8.27
N ASP A 17 -1.08 -2.97 8.50
CA ASP A 17 -1.32 -3.68 9.77
C ASP A 17 -0.06 -4.38 10.27
N PHE A 18 0.62 -5.13 9.40
CA PHE A 18 1.83 -5.88 9.76
C PHE A 18 3.03 -4.98 10.15
N SER A 19 2.92 -3.68 9.92
CA SER A 19 3.93 -2.68 10.28
C SER A 19 3.41 -1.73 11.36
N ASP A 20 2.40 -2.15 12.14
CA ASP A 20 1.75 -1.34 13.18
C ASP A 20 1.22 0.01 12.65
N TRP A 21 0.71 0.03 11.42
CA TRP A 21 0.28 1.25 10.73
C TRP A 21 1.37 2.33 10.62
N GLN A 22 2.65 1.94 10.65
CA GLN A 22 3.75 2.86 10.45
C GLN A 22 4.04 3.06 8.95
N PRO A 23 4.28 4.31 8.49
CA PRO A 23 4.61 4.60 7.11
C PRO A 23 6.00 4.06 6.73
N GLN A 24 6.03 3.06 5.85
CA GLN A 24 7.25 2.45 5.33
C GLN A 24 7.61 3.03 3.95
N PRO A 25 8.76 3.68 3.78
CA PRO A 25 9.12 4.29 2.50
C PRO A 25 9.27 3.24 1.39
N MET A 26 8.58 3.45 0.27
CA MET A 26 8.65 2.57 -0.89
C MET A 26 9.78 2.97 -1.85
N LYS A 27 10.25 2.00 -2.64
CA LYS A 27 11.25 2.27 -3.69
C LYS A 27 10.58 2.62 -5.01
N LYS A 28 10.81 3.83 -5.51
CA LYS A 28 10.40 4.23 -6.86
C LYS A 28 11.20 3.46 -7.91
N VAL A 29 10.53 2.97 -8.94
CA VAL A 29 11.17 2.35 -10.10
C VAL A 29 11.70 3.46 -11.00
N ALA A 30 13.00 3.45 -11.29
CA ALA A 30 13.58 4.40 -12.22
C ALA A 30 12.92 4.25 -13.60
N LYS A 31 12.52 5.39 -14.20
CA LYS A 31 11.80 5.50 -15.49
C LYS A 31 10.29 5.21 -15.49
N SER A 32 9.69 4.91 -14.33
CA SER A 32 8.23 4.75 -14.22
C SER A 32 7.71 5.46 -12.97
N SER A 33 6.45 5.89 -12.98
CA SER A 33 5.79 6.42 -11.78
C SER A 33 5.28 5.30 -10.87
N ILE A 34 6.00 4.18 -10.84
CA ILE A 34 5.61 2.98 -10.10
C ILE A 34 6.50 2.87 -8.86
N TYR A 35 5.88 2.63 -7.71
CA TYR A 35 6.55 2.36 -6.44
C TYR A 35 6.40 0.89 -6.08
N LYS A 36 7.50 0.26 -5.69
CA LYS A 36 7.55 -1.14 -5.30
C LYS A 36 8.02 -1.26 -3.85
N PHE A 37 7.30 -2.10 -3.10
CA PHE A 37 7.69 -2.51 -1.75
C PHE A 37 7.66 -4.03 -1.65
N LYS A 38 8.79 -4.59 -1.20
CA LYS A 38 8.97 -6.02 -1.01
C LYS A 38 9.14 -6.26 0.48
N THR A 39 8.21 -7.01 1.06
CA THR A 39 8.30 -7.52 2.42
C THR A 39 7.95 -9.00 2.42
N ARG A 40 8.38 -9.71 3.47
CA ARG A 40 8.01 -11.10 3.69
C ARG A 40 6.76 -11.10 4.56
N LEU A 41 5.65 -11.56 3.98
CA LEU A 41 4.42 -11.75 4.72
C LEU A 41 4.24 -13.22 5.09
N PRO A 42 3.64 -13.52 6.25
CA PRO A 42 3.17 -14.86 6.58
C PRO A 42 2.25 -15.39 5.47
N LYS A 43 2.33 -16.70 5.21
CA LYS A 43 1.40 -17.37 4.29
C LYS A 43 0.03 -17.54 4.96
N ASN A 44 -1.04 -17.56 4.16
CA ASN A 44 -2.42 -17.73 4.62
C ASN A 44 -2.88 -16.65 5.62
N GLY A 45 -2.46 -15.40 5.38
CA GLY A 45 -2.83 -14.24 6.18
C GLY A 45 -3.57 -13.20 5.35
N LYS A 46 -4.45 -12.44 6.01
CA LYS A 46 -5.07 -11.25 5.44
C LYS A 46 -4.42 -10.03 6.10
N PHE A 47 -3.88 -9.14 5.28
CA PHE A 47 -3.19 -7.95 5.77
C PHE A 47 -3.85 -6.71 5.20
N GLN A 48 -4.24 -5.79 6.08
CA GLN A 48 -4.73 -4.49 5.65
C GLN A 48 -3.57 -3.56 5.38
N TYR A 49 -3.66 -2.79 4.30
CA TYR A 49 -2.66 -1.82 3.92
C TYR A 49 -3.25 -0.64 3.15
N ARG A 50 -2.51 0.46 3.12
CA ARG A 50 -2.85 1.69 2.41
C ARG A 50 -1.57 2.42 2.02
N TYR A 51 -1.61 3.21 0.95
CA TYR A 51 -0.47 4.03 0.56
C TYR A 51 -0.70 5.47 0.98
N LEU A 52 0.36 6.11 1.46
CA LEU A 52 0.41 7.50 1.85
C LEU A 52 1.35 8.24 0.89
N LEU A 53 0.77 9.04 0.02
CA LEU A 53 1.44 9.89 -0.97
C LEU A 53 1.75 11.24 -0.33
N ASN A 54 3.00 11.70 -0.46
CA ASN A 54 3.48 12.99 0.04
C ASN A 54 3.10 13.28 1.51
N GLU A 55 2.85 12.24 2.31
CA GLU A 55 2.40 12.36 3.71
C GLU A 55 1.07 13.15 3.88
N GLN A 56 0.30 13.30 2.79
CA GLN A 56 -0.90 14.13 2.73
C GLN A 56 -2.11 13.39 2.13
N GLU A 57 -1.88 12.56 1.12
CA GLU A 57 -2.96 11.88 0.40
C GLU A 57 -2.90 10.38 0.60
N TRP A 58 -4.06 9.77 0.81
CA TRP A 58 -4.18 8.33 0.91
C TRP A 58 -4.64 7.74 -0.42
N MET A 59 -3.93 6.71 -0.88
CA MET A 59 -4.26 6.01 -2.11
C MET A 59 -4.41 4.51 -1.86
N ASN A 60 -5.38 3.93 -2.55
CA ASN A 60 -5.64 2.50 -2.55
C ASN A 60 -4.90 1.84 -3.71
N ASP A 61 -4.34 0.66 -3.46
CA ASP A 61 -3.84 -0.22 -4.51
C ASP A 61 -4.99 -0.73 -5.35
N SER A 62 -4.95 -0.55 -6.67
CA SER A 62 -5.91 -1.18 -7.58
C SER A 62 -5.66 -2.70 -7.72
N GLN A 63 -4.45 -3.16 -7.36
CA GLN A 63 -4.06 -4.58 -7.41
C GLN A 63 -4.24 -5.29 -6.08
N ALA A 64 -4.96 -4.70 -5.11
CA ALA A 64 -5.31 -5.40 -3.89
C ALA A 64 -6.22 -6.61 -4.17
N ASP A 65 -6.07 -7.68 -3.39
CA ASP A 65 -6.94 -8.85 -3.49
C ASP A 65 -8.38 -8.51 -3.09
N ASP A 66 -8.54 -7.63 -2.10
CA ASP A 66 -9.84 -7.25 -1.54
C ASP A 66 -9.80 -5.82 -0.99
N TYR A 67 -10.96 -5.24 -0.70
CA TYR A 67 -11.09 -3.90 -0.13
C TYR A 67 -12.12 -3.93 0.99
N VAL A 68 -11.74 -3.44 2.16
CA VAL A 68 -12.62 -3.39 3.32
C VAL A 68 -12.96 -1.96 3.66
N VAL A 69 -14.22 -1.71 3.97
CA VAL A 69 -14.67 -0.41 4.47
C VAL A 69 -14.09 -0.21 5.88
N ASN A 70 -13.40 0.90 6.10
CA ASN A 70 -12.94 1.31 7.42
C ASN A 70 -14.08 1.99 8.20
N GLU A 71 -13.89 2.17 9.50
CA GLU A 71 -14.89 2.77 10.40
C GLU A 71 -15.20 4.25 10.11
N PHE A 72 -14.44 4.88 9.22
CA PHE A 72 -14.58 6.28 8.78
C PHE A 72 -15.25 6.40 7.40
N GLY A 73 -15.71 5.30 6.80
CA GLY A 73 -16.36 5.29 5.48
C GLY A 73 -15.40 5.30 4.28
N ASP A 74 -14.10 5.19 4.54
CA ASP A 74 -13.06 5.03 3.53
C ASP A 74 -12.80 3.54 3.27
N HIS A 75 -12.08 3.20 2.19
CA HIS A 75 -11.70 1.81 1.91
C HIS A 75 -10.23 1.56 2.23
N ASN A 76 -9.92 0.46 2.90
CA ASN A 76 -8.56 -0.07 3.07
C ASN A 76 -8.33 -1.21 2.09
N CYS A 77 -7.12 -1.32 1.56
CA CYS A 77 -6.74 -2.45 0.72
C CYS A 77 -6.43 -3.65 1.61
N VAL A 78 -6.82 -4.83 1.14
CA VAL A 78 -6.53 -6.10 1.80
C VAL A 78 -5.74 -6.97 0.86
N LEU A 79 -4.59 -7.44 1.34
CA LEU A 79 -3.77 -8.42 0.66
C LEU A 79 -4.03 -9.78 1.30
N CYS A 80 -4.38 -10.77 0.48
CA CYS A 80 -4.52 -12.15 0.91
C CYS A 80 -3.29 -12.93 0.42
N THR A 81 -2.44 -13.38 1.35
CA THR A 81 -1.30 -14.21 0.96
C THR A 81 -1.76 -15.65 0.70
N ALA A 82 -1.95 -16.00 -0.57
CA ALA A 82 -2.23 -17.38 -0.98
C ALA A 82 -1.02 -18.32 -0.68
N GLN A 83 -1.33 -19.60 -0.48
CA GLN A 83 -0.44 -20.64 0.09
C GLN A 83 0.78 -21.00 -0.76
#